data_AF-A0A0C9U2Z5-F1
#
_entry.id   AF-A0A0C9U2Z5-F1
#
_cell.length_a   1.000
_cell.length_b   1.000
_cell.length_c   1.000
_cell.angle_alpha   90.00
_cell.angle_beta   90.00
_cell.angle_gamma   90.00
#
_symmetry.space_group_name_H-M   'P 1'
#
loop_
_entity.id
_entity.type
_entity.pdbx_description
1 polymer ?
#
loop_
_entity_poly.entity_id
_entity_poly.type
_entity_poly.pdbx_seq_one_letter_code
_entity_poly.pdbx_strand_id
1 'polypeptide(L)'
;MRYRFRSRADFDSNDWRLTQPRFSEENFPKNLPLIEKFQSISSKAGFTPAQVCLAWILVEYPNFIPIPGSRNISRLDENAKSAEIKLEPEYVKQIRQFANEADNAAGTRYAEGWIPEGKCIPREQWKGE
;
A
#
# COMPACT_ATOMS: atom_id res chain seq x y z
N MET A 1 -14.09 -10.81 3.21
CA MET A 1 -12.84 -10.96 3.98
C MET A 1 -12.70 -9.74 4.90
N ARG A 2 -12.60 -9.90 6.22
CA ARG A 2 -12.41 -8.78 7.18
C ARG A 2 -10.90 -8.56 7.39
N TYR A 3 -10.45 -7.31 7.47
CA TYR A 3 -9.05 -7.01 7.80
C TYR A 3 -8.74 -7.38 9.25
N ARG A 4 -7.52 -7.87 9.48
CA ARG A 4 -7.03 -8.28 10.81
C ARG A 4 -6.88 -7.10 11.78
N PHE A 5 -6.52 -5.92 11.30
CA PHE A 5 -6.25 -4.75 12.13
C PHE A 5 -7.33 -3.68 11.88
N ARG A 6 -8.08 -3.35 12.93
CA ARG A 6 -9.21 -2.40 12.97
C ARG A 6 -9.02 -1.34 14.05
N SER A 7 -8.09 -1.56 14.96
CA SER A 7 -7.66 -0.63 15.99
C SER A 7 -6.17 -0.80 16.26
N ARG A 8 -5.57 0.19 16.94
CA ARG A 8 -4.18 0.08 17.41
C ARG A 8 -3.98 -1.08 18.41
N ALA A 9 -5.03 -1.44 19.16
CA ALA A 9 -5.02 -2.54 20.11
C ALA A 9 -4.95 -3.94 19.46
N ASP A 10 -5.17 -4.05 18.14
CA ASP A 10 -5.03 -5.33 17.43
C ASP A 10 -3.57 -5.69 17.11
N PHE A 11 -2.63 -4.78 17.36
CA PHE A 11 -1.20 -5.04 17.20
C PHE A 11 -0.62 -5.74 18.44
N ASP A 12 0.32 -6.65 18.19
CA ASP A 12 1.12 -7.24 19.27
C ASP A 12 1.95 -6.14 19.95
N SER A 13 2.25 -6.28 21.24
CA SER A 13 2.92 -5.23 22.04
C SER A 13 4.31 -4.83 21.52
N ASN A 14 4.96 -5.70 20.75
CA ASN A 14 6.26 -5.48 20.12
C ASN A 14 6.18 -5.17 18.62
N ASP A 15 4.98 -4.93 18.07
CA ASP A 15 4.81 -4.61 16.65
C ASP A 15 5.40 -3.24 16.33
N TRP A 16 6.33 -3.20 15.37
CA TRP A 16 7.00 -1.97 14.96
C TRP A 16 6.03 -0.86 14.52
N ARG A 17 4.85 -1.21 13.98
CA ARG A 17 3.84 -0.20 13.58
C ARG A 17 3.37 0.66 14.74
N LEU A 18 3.45 0.17 15.99
CA LEU A 18 3.11 0.95 17.18
C LEU A 18 4.01 2.17 17.39
N THR A 19 5.17 2.20 16.73
CA THR A 19 6.13 3.32 16.76
C THR A 19 5.93 4.33 15.62
N GLN A 20 5.01 4.06 14.68
CA GLN A 20 4.88 4.82 13.45
C GLN A 20 3.70 5.80 13.51
N PRO A 21 3.85 7.07 13.07
CA PRO A 21 2.83 8.10 13.24
C PRO A 21 1.46 7.79 12.62
N ARG A 22 1.41 7.11 11.47
CA ARG A 22 0.15 6.69 10.80
C ARG A 22 -0.72 5.76 11.64
N PHE A 23 -0.11 5.06 12.59
CA PHE A 23 -0.77 4.07 13.43
C PHE A 23 -0.87 4.52 14.89
N SER A 24 -0.66 5.81 15.20
CA SER A 24 -0.90 6.36 16.54
C SER A 24 -2.38 6.29 16.92
N GLU A 25 -2.70 6.35 18.22
CA GLU A 25 -4.09 6.40 18.70
C GLU A 25 -4.89 7.54 18.03
N GLU A 26 -4.23 8.66 17.75
CA GLU A 26 -4.85 9.83 17.11
C GLU A 26 -5.08 9.61 15.60
N ASN A 27 -4.11 9.03 14.88
CA ASN A 27 -4.13 8.99 13.42
C ASN A 27 -4.77 7.72 12.85
N PHE A 28 -4.68 6.59 13.55
CA PHE A 28 -5.26 5.32 13.11
C PHE A 28 -6.75 5.45 12.73
N PRO A 29 -7.65 5.99 13.59
CA PRO A 29 -9.06 6.10 13.26
C PRO A 29 -9.32 7.05 12.07
N LYS A 30 -8.48 8.07 11.88
CA LYS A 30 -8.58 9.01 10.73
C LYS A 30 -8.26 8.32 9.40
N ASN A 31 -7.39 7.31 9.42
CA ASN A 31 -6.96 6.55 8.24
C ASN A 31 -7.85 5.35 7.91
N LEU A 32 -8.68 4.90 8.85
CA LEU A 32 -9.55 3.74 8.67
C LEU A 32 -10.56 3.88 7.52
N PRO A 33 -11.19 5.05 7.28
CA PRO A 33 -12.09 5.26 6.15
C PRO A 33 -11.40 5.08 4.79
N LEU A 34 -10.11 5.43 4.67
CA LEU A 34 -9.34 5.23 3.43
C LEU A 34 -9.22 3.72 3.13
N ILE A 35 -8.94 2.91 4.15
CA ILE A 35 -8.83 1.45 4.02
C ILE A 35 -10.17 0.85 3.58
N GLU A 36 -11.27 1.29 4.20
CA GLU A 36 -12.63 0.82 3.87
C GLU A 36 -13.03 1.21 2.44
N LYS A 37 -12.67 2.41 2.00
CA LYS A 37 -12.91 2.86 0.62
C LYS A 37 -12.18 1.97 -0.38
N PHE A 38 -10.89 1.72 -0.18
CA PHE A 38 -10.11 0.87 -1.09
C PHE A 38 -10.60 -0.58 -1.10
N GLN A 39 -11.04 -1.08 0.06
CA GLN A 39 -11.67 -2.40 0.16
C GLN A 39 -12.97 -2.49 -0.66
N SER A 40 -13.80 -1.44 -0.61
CA SER A 40 -15.03 -1.37 -1.38
C SER A 40 -14.75 -1.40 -2.89
N ILE A 41 -13.78 -0.60 -3.36
CA ILE A 41 -13.32 -0.62 -4.76
C ILE A 41 -12.85 -2.04 -5.14
N SER A 42 -12.01 -2.65 -4.31
CA SER A 42 -11.42 -3.95 -4.62
C SER A 42 -12.47 -5.06 -4.66
N SER A 43 -13.42 -5.02 -3.72
CA SER A 43 -14.52 -5.98 -3.64
C SER A 43 -15.45 -5.87 -4.86
N LYS A 44 -15.74 -4.66 -5.32
CA LYS A 44 -16.52 -4.43 -6.56
C LYS A 44 -15.78 -4.92 -7.81
N ALA A 45 -14.46 -4.76 -7.84
CA ALA A 45 -13.61 -5.30 -8.89
C ALA A 45 -13.49 -6.84 -8.85
N GLY A 46 -13.93 -7.50 -7.77
CA GLY A 46 -13.93 -8.96 -7.64
C GLY A 46 -12.61 -9.58 -7.19
N PHE A 47 -11.65 -8.77 -6.72
CA PHE A 47 -10.30 -9.21 -6.37
C PHE A 47 -9.91 -8.78 -4.95
N THR A 48 -8.83 -9.36 -4.42
CA THR A 48 -8.32 -8.93 -3.11
C THR A 48 -7.69 -7.53 -3.20
N PRO A 49 -7.65 -6.75 -2.11
CA PRO A 49 -7.00 -5.44 -2.11
C PRO A 49 -5.53 -5.49 -2.54
N ALA A 50 -4.80 -6.54 -2.19
CA ALA A 50 -3.41 -6.72 -2.63
C ALA A 50 -3.34 -6.91 -4.15
N GLN A 51 -4.21 -7.75 -4.70
CA GLN A 51 -4.29 -8.01 -6.13
C GLN A 51 -4.67 -6.76 -6.92
N VAL A 52 -5.67 -6.01 -6.47
CA VAL A 52 -6.10 -4.76 -7.13
C VAL A 52 -4.99 -3.72 -7.12
N CYS A 53 -4.27 -3.57 -6.01
CA CYS A 53 -3.14 -2.66 -5.92
C CYS A 53 -2.01 -3.03 -6.92
N LEU A 54 -1.62 -4.30 -6.95
CA LEU A 54 -0.56 -4.79 -7.84
C LEU A 54 -0.97 -4.71 -9.32
N ALA A 55 -2.19 -5.11 -9.66
CA ALA A 55 -2.72 -4.99 -11.01
C ALA A 55 -2.80 -3.53 -11.48
N TRP A 56 -3.21 -2.61 -10.59
CA TRP A 56 -3.26 -1.20 -10.90
C TRP A 56 -1.87 -0.61 -11.17
N ILE A 57 -0.85 -0.97 -10.38
CA ILE A 57 0.54 -0.54 -10.63
C ILE A 57 1.00 -0.94 -12.04
N LEU A 58 0.71 -2.18 -12.45
CA LEU A 58 1.12 -2.70 -13.75
C LEU A 58 0.40 -2.01 -14.92
N VAL A 59 -0.87 -1.65 -14.74
CA VAL A 59 -1.65 -0.91 -15.77
C VAL A 59 -1.20 0.54 -15.88
N GLU A 60 -0.98 1.20 -14.75
CA GLU A 60 -0.67 2.63 -14.68
C GLU A 60 0.79 2.92 -15.06
N TYR A 61 1.69 1.98 -14.79
CA TYR A 61 3.13 2.13 -15.02
C TYR A 61 3.67 0.91 -15.79
N PRO A 62 3.61 0.92 -17.13
CA PRO A 62 3.93 -0.26 -17.95
C PRO A 62 5.39 -0.74 -17.85
N ASN A 63 6.29 0.13 -17.36
CA ASN A 63 7.72 -0.18 -17.18
C ASN A 63 8.07 -0.54 -15.73
N PHE A 64 7.08 -0.74 -14.85
CA PHE A 64 7.32 -1.05 -13.44
C PHE A 64 7.16 -2.55 -13.19
N ILE A 65 8.02 -3.08 -12.32
CA ILE A 65 7.93 -4.45 -11.83
C ILE A 65 7.69 -4.36 -10.31
N PRO A 66 6.46 -4.56 -9.83
CA PRO A 66 6.20 -4.55 -8.39
C PRO A 66 6.86 -5.77 -7.74
N ILE A 67 7.53 -5.54 -6.61
CA ILE A 67 8.24 -6.57 -5.82
C ILE A 67 7.55 -6.79 -4.46
N PRO A 68 6.34 -7.38 -4.41
CA PRO A 68 5.63 -7.58 -3.16
C PRO A 68 6.34 -8.62 -2.29
N GLY A 69 6.89 -8.18 -1.16
CA GLY A 69 7.50 -9.08 -0.18
C GLY A 69 6.48 -10.04 0.44
N SER A 70 6.85 -11.31 0.61
CA SER A 70 6.03 -12.31 1.30
C SER A 70 6.91 -13.31 2.05
N ARG A 71 6.38 -13.82 3.17
CA ARG A 71 6.95 -14.97 3.91
C ARG A 71 6.07 -16.22 3.84
N ASN A 72 4.98 -16.17 3.06
CA ASN A 72 3.99 -17.24 2.95
C ASN A 72 3.74 -17.56 1.48
N ILE A 73 3.79 -18.85 1.13
CA ILE A 73 3.59 -19.35 -0.24
C ILE A 73 2.21 -18.99 -0.78
N SER A 74 1.14 -19.11 0.01
CA SER A 74 -0.21 -18.77 -0.47
C SER A 74 -0.36 -17.28 -0.79
N ARG A 75 0.38 -16.42 -0.07
CA ARG A 75 0.44 -14.98 -0.37
C ARG A 75 1.28 -14.68 -1.61
N LEU A 76 2.34 -15.44 -1.83
CA LEU A 76 3.13 -15.34 -3.06
C LEU A 76 2.24 -15.68 -4.27
N ASP A 77 1.51 -16.79 -4.21
CA ASP A 77 0.60 -17.23 -5.27
C ASP A 77 -0.54 -16.24 -5.51
N GLU A 78 -1.15 -15.71 -4.43
CA GLU A 78 -2.18 -14.66 -4.52
C GLU A 78 -1.65 -13.41 -5.22
N ASN A 79 -0.45 -12.94 -4.83
CA ASN A 79 0.18 -11.76 -5.39
C ASN A 79 0.61 -11.97 -6.85
N ALA A 80 1.14 -13.14 -7.21
CA ALA A 80 1.59 -13.45 -8.57
C ALA A 80 0.43 -13.40 -9.58
N LYS A 81 -0.75 -13.92 -9.20
CA LYS A 81 -1.97 -13.87 -10.04
C LYS A 81 -2.43 -12.45 -10.38
N SER A 82 -1.96 -11.43 -9.66
CA SER A 82 -2.28 -10.04 -9.97
C SER A 82 -1.82 -9.61 -11.36
N ALA A 83 -0.77 -10.23 -11.90
CA ALA A 83 -0.25 -9.94 -13.24
C ALA A 83 -1.21 -10.35 -14.37
N GLU A 84 -2.16 -11.24 -14.07
CA GLU A 84 -3.16 -11.74 -15.03
C GLU A 84 -4.47 -10.94 -14.97
N ILE A 85 -4.62 -10.06 -13.97
CA ILE A 85 -5.84 -9.29 -13.75
C ILE A 85 -5.90 -8.12 -14.73
N LYS A 86 -7.01 -8.03 -15.46
CA LYS A 86 -7.36 -6.87 -16.28
C LYS A 86 -8.38 -6.03 -15.51
N LEU A 87 -7.93 -4.88 -15.01
CA LEU A 87 -8.83 -3.92 -14.37
C LEU A 87 -9.60 -3.13 -15.42
N GLU A 88 -10.91 -3.03 -15.25
CA GLU A 88 -11.73 -2.15 -16.06
C GLU A 88 -11.30 -0.67 -15.89
N PRO A 89 -11.35 0.15 -16.96
CA PRO A 89 -10.91 1.55 -16.91
C PRO A 89 -11.54 2.38 -15.78
N GLU A 90 -12.79 2.07 -15.42
CA GLU A 90 -13.49 2.72 -14.32
C GLU A 90 -12.82 2.46 -12.96
N TYR A 91 -12.37 1.23 -12.69
CA TYR A 91 -11.65 0.92 -11.45
C TYR A 91 -10.27 1.57 -11.43
N VAL A 92 -9.56 1.61 -12.56
CA VAL A 92 -8.27 2.30 -12.67
C VAL A 92 -8.43 3.78 -12.27
N LYS A 93 -9.46 4.45 -12.79
CA LYS A 93 -9.79 5.83 -12.45
C LYS A 93 -10.12 6.00 -10.96
N GLN A 94 -10.95 5.13 -10.39
CA GLN A 94 -11.30 5.18 -8.96
C GLN A 94 -10.06 4.97 -8.06
N ILE A 95 -9.17 4.06 -8.43
CA ILE A 95 -7.93 3.80 -7.67
C ILE A 95 -6.98 4.99 -7.76
N ARG A 96 -6.82 5.61 -8.94
CA ARG A 96 -6.03 6.84 -9.09
C ARG A 96 -6.57 7.98 -8.22
N GLN A 97 -7.89 8.18 -8.20
CA GLN A 97 -8.50 9.17 -7.30
C GLN A 97 -8.25 8.83 -5.83
N PHE A 98 -8.43 7.57 -5.44
CA PHE A 98 -8.14 7.10 -4.09
C PHE A 98 -6.67 7.33 -3.70
N ALA A 99 -5.72 7.06 -4.59
CA ALA A 99 -4.29 7.26 -4.34
C ALA A 99 -3.98 8.73 -4.02
N ASN A 100 -4.54 9.67 -4.78
CA ASN A 100 -4.39 11.10 -4.53
C ASN A 100 -4.99 11.53 -3.18
N GLU A 101 -6.12 10.94 -2.77
CA GLU A 101 -6.70 11.19 -1.44
C GLU A 101 -5.82 10.62 -0.32
N ALA A 102 -5.23 9.44 -0.54
CA ALA A 102 -4.37 8.74 0.41
C ALA A 102 -3.02 9.44 0.66
N ASP A 103 -2.60 10.38 -0.20
CA ASP A 103 -1.46 11.25 0.06
C ASP A 103 -1.68 12.14 1.30
N ASN A 104 -2.95 12.42 1.65
CA ASN A 104 -3.33 13.16 2.85
C ASN A 104 -3.60 12.25 4.07
N ALA A 105 -3.14 10.99 4.05
CA ALA A 105 -3.24 10.11 5.22
C ALA A 105 -2.62 10.77 6.46
N ALA A 106 -3.32 10.69 7.58
CA ALA A 106 -2.91 11.30 8.83
C ALA A 106 -1.63 10.64 9.36
N GLY A 107 -0.62 11.46 9.67
CA GLY A 107 0.70 11.02 10.12
C GLY A 107 1.64 10.62 8.98
N THR A 108 2.94 10.86 9.19
CA THR A 108 3.99 10.46 8.25
C THR A 108 4.15 8.94 8.19
N ARG A 109 4.65 8.44 7.05
CA ARG A 109 4.90 7.00 6.84
C ARG A 109 5.91 6.44 7.84
N TYR A 110 6.95 7.22 8.13
CA TYR A 110 8.00 6.90 9.09
C TYR A 110 8.04 7.95 10.19
N ALA A 111 8.38 7.54 11.41
CA ALA A 111 8.70 8.48 12.49
C ALA A 111 9.90 9.35 12.13
N GLU A 112 10.00 10.52 12.76
CA GLU A 112 11.14 11.43 12.57
C GLU A 112 12.46 10.72 12.94
N GLY A 113 13.53 10.97 12.17
CA GLY A 113 14.83 10.31 12.34
C GLY A 113 14.94 8.88 11.78
N TRP A 114 13.85 8.26 11.31
CA TRP A 114 13.90 6.94 10.66
C TRP A 114 14.22 6.97 9.17
N ILE A 115 14.04 8.12 8.52
CA ILE A 115 14.51 8.32 7.15
C ILE A 115 15.98 8.73 7.29
N PRO A 116 16.94 7.85 6.92
CA PRO A 116 18.34 8.26 6.94
C PRO A 116 18.49 9.44 5.98
N GLU A 117 19.24 10.48 6.38
CA GLU A 117 19.74 11.45 5.42
C GLU A 117 20.63 10.69 4.43
N GLY A 118 20.06 10.38 3.27
CA GLY A 118 20.70 9.52 2.29
C GLY A 118 21.95 10.19 1.74
N LYS A 119 23.03 9.42 1.60
CA LYS A 119 24.16 9.76 0.70
C LYS A 119 23.83 9.42 -0.76
N CYS A 120 22.54 9.34 -1.11
CA CYS A 120 22.11 9.07 -2.47
C CYS A 120 22.60 10.22 -3.34
N ILE A 121 23.44 9.90 -4.32
CA ILE A 121 23.81 10.87 -5.34
C ILE A 121 22.55 11.20 -6.17
N PRO A 122 22.38 12.46 -6.62
CA PRO A 122 21.36 12.81 -7.60
C PRO A 122 21.37 11.86 -8.79
N ARG A 123 20.21 11.59 -9.38
CA ARG A 123 20.07 10.64 -10.51
C ARG A 123 21.03 10.97 -11.65
N GLU A 124 21.29 12.26 -11.87
CA GLU A 124 22.17 12.79 -12.91
C GLU A 124 23.65 12.45 -12.67
N GLN A 125 24.02 12.11 -11.43
CA GLN A 125 25.37 11.73 -11.02
C GLN A 125 25.60 10.21 -11.06
N TRP A 126 24.55 9.40 -11.21
CA TRP A 126 24.67 7.94 -11.31
C TRP A 126 25.21 7.54 -12.69
N LYS A 127 26.33 6.82 -12.70
CA LYS A 127 27.08 6.47 -13.94
C LYS A 127 26.88 5.03 -14.41
N GLY A 128 25.89 4.32 -13.88
CA GLY A 128 25.76 2.88 -14.07
C GLY A 128 26.52 2.08 -13.01
N GLU A 129 26.27 0.77 -12.99
CA GLU A 129 27.15 -0.23 -12.38
C GLU A 129 28.09 -0.81 -13.44
#